data_AF-A0A4Y8BZT6-F1
#
_entry.id   AF-A0A4Y8BZT6-F1
#
_cell.length_a   1.000
_cell.length_b   1.000
_cell.length_c   1.000
_cell.angle_alpha   90.00
_cell.angle_beta   90.00
_cell.angle_gamma   90.00
#
_symmetry.space_group_name_H-M   'P 1'
#
loop_
_entity.id
_entity.type
_entity.pdbx_description
1 polymer ?
#
loop_
_entity_poly.entity_id
_entity_poly.type
_entity_poly.pdbx_seq_one_letter_code
_entity_poly.pdbx_strand_id
1 'polypeptide(L)' 'QGEGGINPANKDFYKALRKLCDEKDVLLIADEIQCGMGRSGKFFAYEHAQILPDIMTSAKALGCGLSVGAFVIN' A
#
# COMPACT_ATOMS: atom_id res chain seq x y z
N GLN A 1 -2.35 5.30 -7.49
CA GLN A 1 -1.34 5.02 -8.55
C GLN A 1 -0.42 6.22 -8.70
N GLY A 2 0.89 6.03 -8.62
CA GLY A 2 1.88 7.10 -8.74
C GLY A 2 2.18 7.45 -10.19
N GLU A 3 3.02 6.65 -10.84
CA GLU A 3 3.49 6.86 -12.23
C GLU A 3 2.37 6.88 -13.28
N GLY A 4 1.20 6.34 -12.97
CA GLY A 4 -0.01 6.41 -13.83
C GLY A 4 -0.74 7.75 -13.82
N GLY A 5 -0.14 8.83 -13.29
CA GLY A 5 -0.73 10.17 -13.28
C GLY A 5 -1.30 10.64 -11.94
N ILE A 6 -0.80 10.13 -10.80
CA ILE A 6 -1.26 10.48 -9.44
C ILE A 6 -2.79 10.36 -9.33
N ASN A 7 -3.26 9.11 -9.30
CA ASN A 7 -4.69 8.79 -9.11
C ASN A 7 -4.89 8.20 -7.71
N PRO A 8 -5.35 8.98 -6.71
CA PRO A 8 -5.71 8.46 -5.40
C PRO A 8 -7.00 7.64 -5.52
N ALA A 9 -6.97 6.39 -5.07
CA ALA A 9 -8.20 5.63 -4.89
C ALA A 9 -8.93 6.12 -3.63
N ASN A 10 -10.27 6.09 -3.67
CA ASN A 10 -11.08 6.41 -2.50
C ASN A 10 -11.07 5.25 -1.48
N LYS A 11 -11.53 5.50 -0.25
CA LYS A 11 -11.53 4.52 0.84
C LYS A 11 -12.44 3.32 0.54
N ASP A 12 -13.56 3.55 -0.14
CA ASP A 12 -14.55 2.50 -0.44
C ASP A 12 -14.00 1.48 -1.42
N PHE A 13 -13.19 1.92 -2.39
CA PHE A 13 -12.46 1.05 -3.30
C PHE A 13 -11.53 0.09 -2.56
N TYR A 14 -10.72 0.60 -1.62
CA TYR A 14 -9.82 -0.24 -0.81
C TYR A 14 -10.58 -1.25 0.06
N LYS A 15 -11.67 -0.82 0.69
CA LYS A 15 -12.52 -1.71 1.50
C LYS A 15 -13.18 -2.80 0.65
N ALA A 16 -13.67 -2.44 -0.54
CA ALA A 16 -14.24 -3.40 -1.49
C ALA A 16 -13.18 -4.40 -1.98
N LEU A 17 -11.96 -3.95 -2.26
CA LEU A 17 -10.85 -4.85 -2.63
C LEU A 17 -10.51 -5.82 -1.50
N ARG A 18 -10.37 -5.35 -0.26
CA ARG A 18 -10.08 -6.24 0.88
C ARG A 18 -11.16 -7.32 1.04
N LYS A 19 -12.43 -6.91 1.01
CA LYS A 19 -13.58 -7.85 1.07
C LYS A 19 -13.53 -8.87 -0.06
N LEU A 20 -13.25 -8.43 -1.29
CA LEU A 20 -13.15 -9.30 -2.45
C LEU A 20 -12.01 -10.31 -2.30
N CYS A 21 -10.85 -9.88 -1.81
CA CYS A 21 -9.71 -10.75 -1.55
C CYS A 21 -10.06 -11.85 -0.54
N ASP A 22 -10.76 -11.50 0.54
CA ASP A 22 -11.22 -12.43 1.57
C ASP A 22 -12.24 -13.44 1.01
N GLU A 23 -13.20 -12.98 0.20
CA GLU A 23 -14.22 -13.83 -0.42
C GLU A 23 -13.66 -14.81 -1.45
N LYS A 24 -12.52 -14.49 -2.05
CA LYS A 24 -11.92 -15.27 -3.15
C LYS A 24 -10.69 -16.07 -2.73
N ASP A 25 -10.29 -16.01 -1.46
CA ASP A 25 -9.06 -16.63 -0.97
C ASP A 25 -7.84 -16.22 -1.80
N VAL A 26 -7.70 -14.90 -2.02
CA VAL A 26 -6.56 -14.32 -2.75
C VAL A 26 -5.87 -13.26 -1.92
N LEU A 27 -4.55 -13.16 -2.09
CA LEU A 27 -3.73 -12.21 -1.36
C LEU A 27 -3.95 -10.77 -1.85
N LEU A 28 -4.04 -9.84 -0.91
CA LEU A 28 -3.97 -8.40 -1.15
C LEU A 28 -2.54 -7.92 -0.89
N ILE A 29 -1.89 -7.40 -1.93
CA ILE A 29 -0.56 -6.79 -1.84
C ILE A 29 -0.70 -5.28 -1.96
N ALA A 30 -0.26 -4.54 -0.93
CA ALA A 30 -0.16 -3.09 -0.97
C ALA A 30 1.25 -2.66 -1.41
N ASP A 31 1.38 -2.17 -2.64
CA ASP A 31 2.63 -1.53 -3.08
C ASP A 31 2.72 -0.10 -2.54
N GLU A 32 3.47 0.05 -1.45
CA GLU A 32 3.67 1.31 -0.74
C GLU A 32 5.00 1.98 -1.10
N ILE A 33 5.71 1.52 -2.15
CA ILE A 33 7.03 2.05 -2.51
C ILE A 33 6.98 3.57 -2.69
N GLN A 34 5.94 4.10 -3.33
CA GLN A 34 5.81 5.54 -3.63
C GLN A 34 5.02 6.33 -2.59
N CYS A 35 3.98 5.73 -2.01
CA CYS A 35 3.00 6.41 -1.16
C CYS A 35 3.17 6.17 0.34
N GLY A 36 4.03 5.21 0.72
CA GLY A 36 4.42 4.94 2.09
C GLY A 36 5.47 5.91 2.62
N MET A 37 6.00 5.59 3.80
CA MET A 37 6.95 6.42 4.54
C MET A 37 6.49 7.89 4.71
N GLY A 38 5.21 8.08 5.04
CA GLY A 38 4.67 9.40 5.33
C GLY A 38 4.24 10.22 4.10
N ARG A 39 4.56 9.78 2.87
CA ARG A 39 4.27 10.56 1.64
C ARG A 39 2.79 10.94 1.51
N SER A 40 1.89 10.04 1.90
CA SER A 40 0.44 10.23 1.78
C SER A 40 -0.21 10.86 3.02
N GLY A 41 0.57 11.28 4.03
CA GLY A 41 0.05 11.81 5.31
C GLY A 41 -0.29 10.73 6.36
N LYS A 42 -0.06 9.45 6.03
CA LYS A 42 -0.03 8.30 6.93
C LYS A 42 1.29 7.56 6.75
N PHE A 43 1.68 6.70 7.68
CA PHE A 43 2.95 5.99 7.56
C PHE A 43 2.92 5.07 6.33
N PHE A 44 1.81 4.36 6.14
CA PHE A 44 1.47 3.68 4.88
C PHE A 44 0.07 4.09 4.36
N ALA A 45 -0.12 4.11 3.05
CA ALA A 45 -1.35 4.61 2.44
C ALA A 45 -2.58 3.73 2.72
N TYR A 46 -2.42 2.41 2.85
CA TYR A 46 -3.51 1.49 3.21
C TYR A 46 -4.22 1.88 4.52
N GLU A 47 -3.52 2.55 5.45
CA GLU A 47 -4.08 3.00 6.73
C GLU A 47 -5.24 3.98 6.56
N HIS A 48 -5.27 4.75 5.46
CA HIS A 48 -6.37 5.67 5.17
C HIS A 48 -7.72 4.97 5.03
N ALA A 49 -7.70 3.70 4.60
CA ALA A 49 -8.89 2.86 4.43
C ALA A 49 -9.15 1.94 5.63
N GLN A 50 -8.25 1.91 6.63
CA GLN A 50 -8.32 1.04 7.81
C GLN A 50 -8.46 -0.45 7.45
N ILE A 51 -7.73 -0.88 6.43
CA ILE A 51 -7.61 -2.30 6.04
C ILE A 51 -6.22 -2.82 6.38
N LEU A 52 -6.05 -4.14 6.43
CA LEU A 52 -4.75 -4.80 6.53
C LEU A 52 -4.48 -5.60 5.24
N PRO A 53 -3.44 -5.26 4.47
CA PRO A 53 -3.00 -6.12 3.36
C PRO A 53 -2.28 -7.36 3.90
N ASP A 54 -2.22 -8.42 3.09
CA ASP A 54 -1.48 -9.63 3.44
C ASP A 54 0.03 -9.43 3.25
N ILE A 55 0.40 -8.63 2.25
CA ILE A 55 1.79 -8.24 1.97
C ILE A 55 1.85 -6.73 1.72
N MET A 56 2.91 -6.09 2.19
CA MET A 56 3.24 -4.70 1.84
C MET A 56 4.67 -4.60 1.34
N THR A 57 4.90 -3.83 0.27
CA THR A 57 6.24 -3.55 -0.26
C THR A 57 6.66 -2.11 0.01
N SER A 58 7.94 -1.91 0.36
CA SER A 58 8.50 -0.59 0.63
C SER A 58 9.92 -0.45 0.05
N ALA A 59 10.24 0.75 -0.44
CA ALA A 59 11.55 1.15 -0.96
C ALA A 59 11.60 2.69 -0.95
N LYS A 60 12.28 3.32 -1.93
CA LYS A 60 12.37 4.79 -2.09
C LYS A 60 12.75 5.49 -0.77
N ALA A 61 11.78 6.13 -0.11
CA ALA A 61 11.99 6.87 1.12
C ALA A 61 12.46 5.99 2.29
N LEU A 62 12.24 4.67 2.24
CA LEU A 62 12.83 3.71 3.19
C LEU A 62 14.35 3.84 3.28
N GLY A 63 15.02 4.02 2.14
CA GLY A 63 16.48 4.12 2.08
C GLY A 63 17.04 5.49 2.33
N CYS A 64 16.22 6.54 2.31
CA CYS A 64 16.64 7.92 2.48
C CYS A 64 17.92 8.28 1.67
N GLY A 65 17.98 7.85 0.40
CA GLY A 65 19.14 8.06 -0.48
C GLY A 65 20.05 6.83 -0.66
N LEU A 66 19.85 5.77 0.13
CA LEU A 66 20.50 4.47 -0.05
C LEU A 66 19.60 3.50 -0.83
N SER A 67 20.21 2.55 -1.53
CA SER A 67 19.49 1.48 -2.22
C SER A 67 19.03 0.43 -1.21
N VAL A 68 17.73 0.36 -0.95
CA VAL A 68 17.11 -0.65 -0.09
C VAL A 68 15.67 -0.92 -0.54
N GLY A 69 15.26 -2.17 -0.40
CA GLY A 69 13.88 -2.61 -0.56
C GLY A 69 13.50 -3.56 0.56
N ALA A 70 12.22 -3.60 0.89
CA ALA A 70 11.66 -4.49 1.89
C ALA A 70 10.26 -4.93 1.47
N PHE A 71 9.87 -6.11 1.95
CA PHE A 71 8.46 -6.49 2.01
C PHE A 71 8.16 -7.02 3.41
N VAL A 72 6.91 -6.89 3.82
CA VAL A 72 6.40 -7.36 5.11
C VAL A 72 5.22 -8.27 4.83
N ILE A 73 5.17 -9.41 5.53
CA ILE A 73 4.05 -10.36 5.51
C ILE A 73 3.39 -10.36 6.89
N ASN A 74 2.05 -10.38 6.91
CA ASN A 74 1.26 -10.54 8.14
C ASN A 74 1.07 -12.01 8.51
#